data_AF-A0A0P9I356-F1
#
_entry.id   AF-A0A0P9I356-F1
#
_cell.length_a   1.000
_cell.length_b   1.000
_cell.length_c   1.000
_cell.angle_alpha   90.00
_cell.angle_beta   90.00
_cell.angle_gamma   90.00
#
_symmetry.space_group_name_H-M   'P 1'
#
loop_
_entity.id
_entity.type
_entity.pdbx_description
1 polymer ?
#
loop_
_entity_poly.entity_id
_entity_poly.type
_entity_poly.pdbx_seq_one_letter_code
_entity_poly.pdbx_strand_id
1 'polypeptide(L)'
;MEYRLNFKQWIVSETKAKESSATKYNGAISGRLSRMAIANNLTNVNLLEVQNPNSVALKLKSLDEFIELNSTGNSMYSRALDLFIEYCSFQDLNLERDLDEILADKTTSVTEKSSLIKARIGQGSFRKSLIDMWQGCAVTSSIEEQLLVASHIKPWKDSNSQERLDKFNGLLLVATIDRAFDSGLISFSDSGNILISSKFKEPSKAGIEPTMNISLFNENLPYLKYHRNYVYKGT
;
A
#
# COMPACT_ATOMS: atom_id res chain seq x y z
N MET A 1 -16.11 17.90 3.21
CA MET A 1 -15.97 17.00 4.37
C MET A 1 -16.67 15.71 3.98
N GLU A 2 -16.00 14.89 3.20
CA GLU A 2 -16.60 13.70 2.60
C GLU A 2 -16.56 12.56 3.63
N TYR A 3 -17.74 12.12 4.05
CA TYR A 3 -17.89 11.07 5.06
C TYR A 3 -17.36 9.75 4.48
N ARG A 4 -16.22 9.26 4.99
CA ARG A 4 -15.82 7.87 4.73
C ARG A 4 -16.90 6.94 5.26
N LEU A 5 -17.57 6.21 4.36
CA LEU A 5 -18.55 5.20 4.71
C LEU A 5 -17.86 4.10 5.51
N ASN A 6 -18.33 3.84 6.73
CA ASN A 6 -17.85 2.68 7.49
C ASN A 6 -18.39 1.38 6.86
N PHE A 7 -17.74 0.25 7.16
CA PHE A 7 -18.05 -1.04 6.53
C PHE A 7 -19.55 -1.39 6.54
N LYS A 8 -20.25 -1.17 7.67
CA LYS A 8 -21.70 -1.38 7.76
C LYS A 8 -22.47 -0.50 6.78
N GLN A 9 -22.18 0.80 6.74
CA GLN A 9 -22.85 1.75 5.85
C GLN A 9 -22.62 1.40 4.38
N TRP A 10 -21.38 1.02 4.03
CA TRP A 10 -21.02 0.60 2.69
C TRP A 10 -21.81 -0.64 2.23
N ILE A 11 -21.98 -1.65 3.08
CA ILE A 11 -22.79 -2.83 2.74
C ILE A 11 -24.21 -2.41 2.35
N VAL A 12 -24.82 -1.51 3.13
CA VAL A 12 -26.21 -1.07 2.87
C VAL A 12 -26.31 -0.27 1.58
N SER A 13 -25.36 0.64 1.31
CA SER A 13 -25.38 1.50 0.12
C SER A 13 -25.05 0.75 -1.16
N GLU A 14 -23.96 -0.03 -1.18
CA GLU A 14 -23.41 -0.61 -2.41
C GLU A 14 -23.99 -1.98 -2.74
N THR A 15 -24.32 -2.79 -1.74
CA THR A 15 -24.75 -4.19 -1.97
C THR A 15 -26.27 -4.37 -1.86
N LYS A 16 -27.01 -3.31 -1.50
CA LYS A 16 -28.46 -3.32 -1.24
C LYS A 16 -28.92 -4.37 -0.22
N ALA A 17 -28.02 -4.85 0.62
CA ALA A 17 -28.34 -5.81 1.67
C ALA A 17 -29.21 -5.13 2.75
N LYS A 18 -30.09 -5.91 3.38
CA LYS A 18 -30.88 -5.44 4.53
C LYS A 18 -29.95 -5.00 5.66
N GLU A 19 -30.33 -3.95 6.39
CA GLU A 19 -29.52 -3.43 7.50
C GLU A 19 -29.26 -4.46 8.61
N SER A 20 -30.21 -5.39 8.81
CA SER A 20 -30.03 -6.53 9.72
C SER A 20 -28.92 -7.47 9.27
N SER A 21 -28.75 -7.69 7.96
CA SER A 21 -27.64 -8.47 7.41
C SER A 21 -26.32 -7.70 7.50
N ALA A 22 -26.31 -6.40 7.18
CA ALA A 22 -25.12 -5.56 7.30
C ALA A 22 -24.58 -5.52 8.74
N THR A 23 -25.47 -5.44 9.73
CA THR A 23 -25.11 -5.47 11.15
C THR A 23 -24.45 -6.80 11.54
N LYS A 24 -24.98 -7.92 11.04
CA LYS A 24 -24.41 -9.26 11.28
C LYS A 24 -23.02 -9.39 10.67
N TYR A 25 -22.83 -8.98 9.42
CA TYR A 25 -21.53 -9.06 8.75
C TYR A 25 -20.49 -8.16 9.41
N ASN A 26 -20.86 -6.92 9.75
CA ASN A 26 -19.98 -6.01 10.47
C ASN A 26 -19.57 -6.59 11.83
N GLY A 27 -20.53 -7.12 12.61
CA GLY A 27 -20.23 -7.75 13.90
C GLY A 27 -19.38 -9.01 13.79
N ALA A 28 -19.51 -9.77 12.70
CA ALA A 28 -18.65 -10.93 12.42
C ALA A 28 -17.20 -10.49 12.19
N ILE A 29 -16.97 -9.49 11.32
CA ILE A 29 -15.64 -8.94 11.02
C ILE A 29 -15.03 -8.30 12.27
N SER A 30 -15.71 -7.33 12.88
CA SER A 30 -15.17 -6.56 14.01
C SER A 30 -15.04 -7.38 15.30
N GLY A 31 -15.74 -8.51 15.39
CA GLY A 31 -15.84 -9.34 16.59
C GLY A 31 -15.15 -10.69 16.44
N ARG A 32 -15.93 -11.72 16.12
CA ARG A 32 -15.49 -13.12 16.23
C ARG A 32 -14.34 -13.46 15.29
N LEU A 33 -14.38 -12.96 14.05
CA LEU A 33 -13.33 -13.20 13.06
C LEU A 33 -12.04 -12.44 13.40
N SER A 34 -12.14 -11.20 13.91
CA SER A 34 -10.97 -10.46 14.41
C SER A 34 -10.28 -11.18 15.56
N ARG A 35 -11.03 -11.67 16.55
CA ARG A 35 -10.46 -12.43 17.67
C ARG A 35 -9.78 -13.72 17.20
N MET A 36 -10.40 -14.44 16.26
CA MET A 36 -9.81 -15.64 15.67
C MET A 36 -8.51 -15.34 14.93
N ALA A 37 -8.48 -14.25 14.15
CA ALA A 37 -7.28 -13.80 13.43
C ALA A 37 -6.13 -13.48 14.39
N ILE A 38 -6.43 -12.79 15.50
CA ILE A 38 -5.44 -12.43 16.52
C ILE A 38 -4.95 -13.68 17.27
N ALA A 39 -5.86 -14.55 17.70
CA ALA A 39 -5.51 -15.77 18.42
C ALA A 39 -4.62 -16.72 17.61
N ASN A 40 -4.78 -16.73 16.29
CA ASN A 40 -3.98 -17.54 15.36
C ASN A 40 -2.76 -16.77 14.80
N ASN A 41 -2.39 -15.63 15.40
CA ASN A 41 -1.24 -14.81 14.98
C ASN A 41 -1.28 -14.36 13.49
N LEU A 42 -2.47 -14.26 12.90
CA LEU A 42 -2.64 -13.80 11.53
C LEU A 42 -2.60 -12.26 11.43
N THR A 43 -2.89 -11.58 12.53
CA THR A 43 -2.79 -10.14 12.70
C THR A 43 -2.68 -9.80 14.19
N ASN A 44 -2.23 -8.59 14.52
CA ASN A 44 -2.19 -8.04 15.87
C ASN A 44 -3.28 -6.98 16.11
N VAL A 45 -4.09 -6.65 15.10
CA VAL A 45 -5.12 -5.61 15.14
C VAL A 45 -6.49 -6.16 14.74
N ASN A 46 -7.52 -5.35 14.88
CA ASN A 46 -8.85 -5.70 14.38
C ASN A 46 -8.82 -5.88 12.85
N LEU A 47 -9.64 -6.77 12.30
CA LEU A 47 -9.75 -6.94 10.85
C LEU A 47 -10.12 -5.64 10.15
N LEU A 48 -10.95 -4.78 10.74
CA LEU A 48 -11.29 -3.46 10.17
C LEU A 48 -10.08 -2.50 10.06
N GLU A 49 -8.98 -2.81 10.74
CA GLU A 49 -7.75 -2.01 10.77
C GLU A 49 -6.58 -2.73 10.06
N VAL A 50 -6.84 -3.92 9.52
CA VAL A 50 -5.83 -4.76 8.90
C VAL A 50 -5.42 -4.18 7.54
N GLN A 51 -4.11 -4.19 7.28
CA GLN A 51 -3.55 -3.60 6.06
C GLN A 51 -3.68 -4.51 4.84
N ASN A 52 -3.67 -5.83 5.08
CA ASN A 52 -3.70 -6.86 4.04
C ASN A 52 -4.95 -7.74 4.21
N PRO A 53 -6.16 -7.16 4.02
CA PRO A 53 -7.42 -7.85 4.28
C PRO A 53 -7.52 -9.14 3.48
N ASN A 54 -7.04 -9.17 2.24
CA ASN A 54 -7.07 -10.37 1.38
C ASN A 54 -6.18 -11.49 1.92
N SER A 55 -4.94 -11.18 2.31
CA SER A 55 -4.01 -12.19 2.82
C SER A 55 -4.49 -12.79 4.13
N VAL A 56 -4.96 -11.93 5.05
CA VAL A 56 -5.48 -12.37 6.35
C VAL A 56 -6.77 -13.15 6.17
N ALA A 57 -7.70 -12.71 5.30
CA ALA A 57 -8.94 -13.41 5.03
C ALA A 57 -8.71 -14.80 4.40
N LEU A 58 -7.76 -14.94 3.47
CA LEU A 58 -7.41 -16.23 2.87
C LEU A 58 -6.85 -17.21 3.90
N LYS A 59 -5.91 -16.75 4.74
CA LYS A 59 -5.35 -17.56 5.83
C LYS A 59 -6.42 -17.94 6.85
N LEU A 60 -7.29 -17.00 7.20
CA LEU A 60 -8.39 -17.24 8.14
C LEU A 60 -9.36 -18.28 7.59
N LYS A 61 -9.69 -18.22 6.28
CA LYS A 61 -10.55 -19.20 5.61
C LYS A 61 -9.99 -20.62 5.59
N SER A 62 -8.66 -20.77 5.66
CA SER A 62 -8.00 -22.08 5.71
C SER A 62 -7.91 -22.70 7.10
N LEU A 63 -8.31 -22.00 8.16
CA LEU A 63 -8.29 -22.56 9.52
C LEU A 63 -9.43 -23.55 9.71
N ASP A 64 -9.15 -24.71 10.32
CA ASP A 64 -10.18 -25.70 10.67
C ASP A 64 -11.28 -25.09 11.55
N GLU A 65 -10.88 -24.26 12.52
CA GLU A 65 -11.81 -23.50 13.38
C GLU A 65 -12.76 -22.60 12.57
N PHE A 66 -12.26 -22.00 11.49
CA PHE A 66 -13.09 -21.19 10.60
C PHE A 66 -14.03 -22.06 9.77
N ILE A 67 -13.56 -23.19 9.24
CA ILE A 67 -14.37 -24.10 8.42
C ILE A 67 -15.58 -24.60 9.22
N GLU A 68 -15.35 -25.02 10.48
CA GLU A 68 -16.41 -25.44 11.39
C GLU A 68 -17.38 -24.30 11.73
N LEU A 69 -16.84 -23.12 12.08
CA LEU A 69 -17.64 -21.93 12.36
C LEU A 69 -18.49 -21.49 11.15
N ASN A 70 -17.94 -21.59 9.95
CA ASN A 70 -18.62 -21.20 8.73
C ASN A 70 -19.72 -22.19 8.34
N SER A 71 -19.52 -23.48 8.61
CA SER A 71 -20.55 -24.51 8.45
C SER A 71 -21.74 -24.26 9.37
N THR A 72 -21.49 -24.07 10.68
CA THR A 72 -22.54 -23.78 11.67
C THR A 72 -23.23 -22.43 11.42
N GLY A 73 -22.51 -21.46 10.87
CA GLY A 73 -23.01 -20.16 10.47
C GLY A 73 -23.72 -20.11 9.10
N ASN A 74 -23.96 -21.25 8.45
CA ASN A 74 -24.57 -21.32 7.11
C ASN A 74 -23.90 -20.38 6.10
N SER A 75 -22.57 -20.43 6.00
CA SER A 75 -21.73 -19.62 5.10
C SER A 75 -21.73 -18.10 5.33
N MET A 76 -22.33 -17.61 6.42
CA MET A 76 -22.38 -16.18 6.75
C MET A 76 -20.98 -15.55 6.93
N TYR A 77 -20.04 -16.28 7.53
CA TYR A 77 -18.69 -15.76 7.82
C TYR A 77 -17.84 -15.63 6.56
N SER A 78 -17.94 -16.60 5.64
CA SER A 78 -17.34 -16.50 4.32
C SER A 78 -17.88 -15.30 3.56
N ARG A 79 -19.21 -15.08 3.55
CA ARG A 79 -19.79 -13.91 2.89
C ARG A 79 -19.34 -12.60 3.55
N ALA A 80 -19.22 -12.56 4.89
CA ALA A 80 -18.72 -11.39 5.60
C ALA A 80 -17.29 -11.04 5.19
N LEU A 81 -16.40 -12.04 5.05
CA LEU A 81 -15.03 -11.83 4.59
C LEU A 81 -14.98 -11.38 3.13
N ASP A 82 -15.80 -11.95 2.26
CA ASP A 82 -15.86 -11.54 0.85
C ASP A 82 -16.30 -10.07 0.74
N LEU A 83 -17.36 -9.69 1.46
CA LEU A 83 -17.82 -8.30 1.54
C LEU A 83 -16.73 -7.38 2.09
N PHE A 84 -15.96 -7.84 3.07
CA PHE A 84 -14.89 -7.03 3.66
C PHE A 84 -13.73 -6.80 2.68
N ILE A 85 -13.37 -7.82 1.90
CA ILE A 85 -12.41 -7.70 0.80
C ILE A 85 -12.92 -6.72 -0.26
N GLU A 86 -14.18 -6.87 -0.68
CA GLU A 86 -14.85 -5.95 -1.62
C GLU A 86 -14.85 -4.50 -1.11
N TYR A 87 -15.17 -4.29 0.18
CA TYR A 87 -15.15 -2.98 0.83
C TYR A 87 -13.77 -2.33 0.82
N CYS A 88 -12.72 -3.09 1.16
CA CYS A 88 -11.36 -2.57 1.15
C CYS A 88 -10.96 -2.16 -0.27
N SER A 89 -11.31 -2.99 -1.25
CA SER A 89 -11.05 -2.72 -2.67
C SER A 89 -11.84 -1.49 -3.17
N PHE A 90 -13.07 -1.30 -2.69
CA PHE A 90 -13.88 -0.12 -3.00
C PHE A 90 -13.31 1.17 -2.41
N GLN A 91 -12.80 1.13 -1.18
CA GLN A 91 -12.12 2.27 -0.57
C GLN A 91 -10.86 2.65 -1.37
N ASP A 92 -10.13 1.66 -1.85
CA ASP A 92 -8.96 1.88 -2.72
C ASP A 92 -9.37 2.45 -4.09
N LEU A 93 -10.47 2.00 -4.70
CA LEU A 93 -10.97 2.53 -5.98
C LEU A 93 -11.52 3.97 -5.88
N ASN A 94 -12.20 4.32 -4.79
CA ASN A 94 -12.62 5.70 -4.57
C ASN A 94 -11.42 6.62 -4.34
N LEU A 95 -10.38 6.12 -3.68
CA LEU A 95 -9.11 6.84 -3.57
C LEU A 95 -8.52 7.17 -4.94
N GLU A 96 -8.59 6.24 -5.90
CA GLU A 96 -8.12 6.46 -7.28
C GLU A 96 -8.95 7.52 -8.01
N ARG A 97 -10.28 7.49 -7.88
CA ARG A 97 -11.17 8.48 -8.52
C ARG A 97 -10.96 9.90 -8.00
N ASP A 98 -10.82 10.06 -6.69
CA ASP A 98 -10.54 11.36 -6.08
C ASP A 98 -9.20 11.94 -6.57
N LEU A 99 -8.21 11.07 -6.83
CA LEU A 99 -6.92 11.48 -7.36
C LEU A 99 -7.02 11.96 -8.82
N ASP A 100 -7.79 11.26 -9.65
CA ASP A 100 -8.05 11.67 -11.03
C ASP A 100 -8.76 13.02 -11.08
N GLU A 101 -9.68 13.29 -10.15
CA GLU A 101 -10.35 14.58 -10.01
C GLU A 101 -9.39 15.71 -9.58
N ILE A 102 -8.52 15.45 -8.59
CA ILE A 102 -7.47 16.41 -8.17
C ILE A 102 -6.49 16.71 -9.32
N LEU A 103 -6.14 15.69 -10.12
CA LEU A 103 -5.26 15.83 -11.27
C LEU A 103 -5.93 16.62 -12.39
N ALA A 104 -7.22 16.37 -12.65
CA ALA A 104 -8.02 17.03 -13.68
C ALA A 104 -8.36 18.49 -13.36
N ASP A 105 -8.36 18.89 -12.08
CA ASP A 105 -8.68 20.25 -11.67
C ASP A 105 -7.64 21.28 -12.15
N LYS A 106 -7.97 22.12 -13.13
CA LYS A 106 -7.04 23.13 -13.66
C LYS A 106 -6.85 24.35 -12.74
N THR A 107 -7.62 24.46 -11.66
CA THR A 107 -7.65 25.66 -10.80
C THR A 107 -6.68 25.58 -9.63
N THR A 108 -6.33 24.39 -9.18
CA THR A 108 -5.37 24.15 -8.08
C THR A 108 -3.92 24.23 -8.56
N SER A 109 -3.05 24.91 -7.81
CA SER A 109 -1.64 25.06 -8.18
C SER A 109 -0.89 23.72 -8.16
N VAL A 110 0.19 23.61 -8.94
CA VAL A 110 1.03 22.38 -9.01
C VAL A 110 1.54 21.96 -7.63
N THR A 111 1.85 22.92 -6.75
CA THR A 111 2.31 22.68 -5.38
C THR A 111 1.19 22.14 -4.49
N GLU A 112 -0.03 22.69 -4.58
CA GLU A 112 -1.18 22.22 -3.82
C GLU A 112 -1.65 20.84 -4.29
N LYS A 113 -1.65 20.59 -5.61
CA LYS A 113 -1.89 19.24 -6.15
C LYS A 113 -0.87 18.25 -5.64
N SER A 114 0.41 18.59 -5.64
CA SER A 114 1.46 17.70 -5.14
C SER A 114 1.27 17.39 -3.65
N SER A 115 0.89 18.38 -2.84
CA SER A 115 0.59 18.18 -1.42
C SER A 115 -0.67 17.33 -1.20
N LEU A 116 -1.74 17.54 -1.97
CA LEU A 116 -2.98 16.76 -1.88
C LEU A 116 -2.76 15.31 -2.32
N ILE A 117 -2.04 15.10 -3.43
CA ILE A 117 -1.68 13.77 -3.95
C ILE A 117 -0.75 13.06 -2.97
N LYS A 118 0.25 13.74 -2.40
CA LYS A 118 1.15 13.16 -1.39
C LYS A 118 0.44 12.84 -0.08
N ALA A 119 -0.49 13.68 0.37
CA ALA A 119 -1.32 13.39 1.54
C ALA A 119 -2.25 12.19 1.30
N ARG A 120 -2.65 11.94 0.04
CA ARG A 120 -3.67 10.93 -0.31
C ARG A 120 -3.08 9.57 -0.71
N ILE A 121 -2.04 9.54 -1.56
CA ILE A 121 -1.25 8.34 -1.90
C ILE A 121 -0.39 7.90 -0.70
N GLY A 122 0.06 8.86 0.10
CA GLY A 122 1.03 8.65 1.17
C GLY A 122 0.47 8.34 2.56
N GLN A 123 -0.84 8.19 2.81
CA GLN A 123 -1.35 8.04 4.20
C GLN A 123 -2.19 6.80 4.51
N GLY A 124 -2.35 5.85 3.59
CA GLY A 124 -3.26 4.72 3.80
C GLY A 124 -2.59 3.35 3.81
N SER A 125 -2.92 2.55 2.82
CA SER A 125 -2.58 1.14 2.69
C SER A 125 -1.19 0.90 2.09
N PHE A 126 -0.84 1.60 1.01
CA PHE A 126 0.45 1.43 0.33
C PHE A 126 1.64 1.80 1.22
N ARG A 127 1.66 3.01 1.77
CA ARG A 127 2.72 3.44 2.70
C ARG A 127 2.86 2.49 3.88
N LYS A 128 1.74 2.11 4.49
CA LYS A 128 1.72 1.23 5.67
C LYS A 128 2.25 -0.16 5.30
N SER A 129 1.89 -0.68 4.12
CA SER A 129 2.44 -1.92 3.57
C SER A 129 3.95 -1.85 3.35
N LEU A 130 4.49 -0.69 2.94
CA LEU A 130 5.94 -0.51 2.81
C LEU A 130 6.63 -0.40 4.18
N ILE A 131 6.02 0.27 5.17
CA ILE A 131 6.53 0.29 6.54
C ILE A 131 6.60 -1.13 7.11
N ASP A 132 5.53 -1.91 6.96
CA ASP A 132 5.47 -3.30 7.39
C ASP A 132 6.49 -4.19 6.66
N MET A 133 6.72 -3.97 5.37
CA MET A 133 7.62 -4.79 4.57
C MET A 133 9.10 -4.46 4.80
N TRP A 134 9.44 -3.17 4.83
CA TRP A 134 10.82 -2.69 4.90
C TRP A 134 11.31 -2.47 6.33
N GLN A 135 10.42 -2.28 7.31
CA GLN A 135 10.72 -2.04 8.74
C GLN A 135 11.65 -0.84 9.00
N GLY A 136 11.82 0.05 8.01
CA GLY A 136 12.74 1.17 8.03
C GLY A 136 13.15 1.53 6.61
N CYS A 137 13.99 2.55 6.45
CA CYS A 137 14.50 2.91 5.15
C CYS A 137 15.27 1.72 4.52
N ALA A 138 14.90 1.37 3.30
CA ALA A 138 15.47 0.27 2.54
C ALA A 138 17.00 0.40 2.27
N VAL A 139 17.54 1.61 2.43
CA VAL A 139 18.96 1.92 2.18
C VAL A 139 19.71 2.29 3.47
N THR A 140 19.14 3.15 4.31
CA THR A 140 19.81 3.69 5.50
C THR A 140 19.41 2.98 6.80
N SER A 141 18.41 2.10 6.73
CA SER A 141 17.78 1.46 7.89
C SER A 141 17.16 2.42 8.92
N SER A 142 17.02 3.71 8.60
CA SER A 142 16.35 4.69 9.46
C SER A 142 14.91 4.28 9.74
N ILE A 143 14.52 4.25 11.02
CA ILE A 143 13.15 3.90 11.46
C ILE A 143 12.28 5.13 11.75
N GLU A 144 12.85 6.34 11.72
CA GLU A 144 12.12 7.57 11.97
C GLU A 144 11.09 7.82 10.87
N GLU A 145 9.84 7.40 11.11
CA GLU A 145 8.76 7.40 10.12
C GLU A 145 8.52 8.78 9.49
N GLN A 146 8.76 9.85 10.24
CA GLN A 146 8.61 11.23 9.77
C GLN A 146 9.56 11.57 8.60
N LEU A 147 10.68 10.85 8.50
CA LEU A 147 11.67 11.02 7.43
C LEU A 147 11.43 10.07 6.25
N LEU A 148 10.56 9.07 6.41
CA LEU A 148 10.32 8.02 5.43
C LEU A 148 9.30 8.46 4.39
N VAL A 149 9.54 8.08 3.14
CA VAL A 149 8.71 8.31 1.96
C VAL A 149 8.44 6.96 1.30
N ALA A 150 7.18 6.72 0.94
CA ALA A 150 6.76 5.56 0.17
C ALA A 150 6.94 5.89 -1.32
N SER A 151 8.09 5.51 -1.89
CA SER A 151 8.44 5.79 -3.28
C SER A 151 8.03 4.63 -4.17
N HIS A 152 7.30 4.91 -5.27
CA HIS A 152 7.10 3.90 -6.31
C HIS A 152 8.40 3.64 -7.08
N ILE A 153 8.65 2.38 -7.47
CA ILE A 153 9.80 2.01 -8.32
C ILE A 153 9.49 2.34 -9.78
N LYS A 154 8.41 1.75 -10.31
CA LYS A 154 7.79 2.16 -11.56
C LYS A 154 6.85 3.33 -11.26
N PRO A 155 7.08 4.53 -11.86
CA PRO A 155 6.31 5.72 -11.52
C PRO A 155 4.80 5.50 -11.62
N TRP A 156 4.06 6.08 -10.69
CA TRP A 156 2.60 5.93 -10.60
C TRP A 156 1.87 6.22 -11.91
N LYS A 157 2.31 7.25 -12.64
CA LYS A 157 1.74 7.65 -13.95
C LYS A 157 1.89 6.58 -15.03
N ASP A 158 2.89 5.73 -14.92
CA ASP A 158 3.23 4.69 -15.89
C ASP A 158 2.75 3.30 -15.44
N SER A 159 2.22 3.20 -14.22
CA SER A 159 1.69 1.98 -13.60
C SER A 159 0.20 1.79 -13.86
N ASN A 160 -0.21 0.53 -14.08
CA ASN A 160 -1.61 0.11 -14.07
C ASN A 160 -2.15 0.00 -12.63
N SER A 161 -3.47 -0.19 -12.47
CA SER A 161 -4.11 -0.24 -11.14
C SER A 161 -3.55 -1.32 -10.21
N GLN A 162 -3.15 -2.49 -10.73
CA GLN A 162 -2.50 -3.52 -9.90
C GLN A 162 -1.10 -3.08 -9.45
N GLU A 163 -0.29 -2.54 -10.37
CA GLU A 163 1.07 -2.07 -10.08
C GLU A 163 1.10 -0.85 -9.14
N ARG A 164 0.05 -0.03 -9.11
CA ARG A 164 -0.07 1.12 -8.20
C ARG A 164 -0.24 0.71 -6.74
N LEU A 165 -0.90 -0.44 -6.51
CA LEU A 165 -1.19 -0.99 -5.19
C LEU A 165 -0.18 -2.07 -4.77
N ASP A 166 0.62 -2.58 -5.70
CA ASP A 166 1.63 -3.59 -5.42
C ASP A 166 2.74 -3.02 -4.53
N LYS A 167 2.85 -3.54 -3.30
CA LYS A 167 3.91 -3.18 -2.35
C LYS A 167 5.32 -3.46 -2.91
N PHE A 168 5.49 -4.42 -3.83
CA PHE A 168 6.77 -4.70 -4.47
C PHE A 168 7.12 -3.68 -5.55
N ASN A 169 6.16 -2.85 -5.97
CA ASN A 169 6.44 -1.64 -6.72
C ASN A 169 6.80 -0.45 -5.81
N GLY A 170 7.21 -0.68 -4.57
CA GLY A 170 7.51 0.38 -3.61
C GLY A 170 8.80 0.16 -2.81
N LEU A 171 9.52 1.26 -2.61
CA LEU A 171 10.66 1.37 -1.69
C LEU A 171 10.31 2.34 -0.57
N LEU A 172 10.72 2.01 0.66
CA LEU A 172 10.65 2.94 1.78
C LEU A 172 11.99 3.68 1.89
N LEU A 173 12.01 4.97 1.58
CA LEU A 173 13.24 5.75 1.44
C LEU A 173 13.23 6.98 2.34
N VAL A 174 14.40 7.44 2.79
CA VAL A 174 14.49 8.78 3.37
C VAL A 174 14.36 9.83 2.27
N ALA A 175 13.82 11.01 2.61
CA ALA A 175 13.44 12.04 1.64
C ALA A 175 14.53 12.43 0.62
N THR A 176 15.81 12.44 1.00
CA THR A 176 16.92 12.76 0.09
C THR A 176 17.14 11.68 -0.96
N ILE A 177 17.09 10.41 -0.55
CA ILE A 177 17.26 9.24 -1.42
C ILE A 177 16.04 9.07 -2.33
N ASP A 178 14.83 9.22 -1.77
CA ASP A 178 13.56 9.27 -2.52
C ASP A 178 13.65 10.27 -3.67
N ARG A 179 14.02 11.52 -3.35
CA ARG A 179 14.10 12.57 -4.37
C ARG A 179 15.14 12.27 -5.45
N ALA A 180 16.30 11.73 -5.07
CA ALA A 180 17.32 11.35 -6.03
C ALA A 180 16.87 10.20 -6.94
N PHE A 181 16.16 9.21 -6.38
CA PHE A 181 15.62 8.06 -7.10
C PHE A 181 14.53 8.48 -8.08
N ASP A 182 13.49 9.20 -7.61
CA ASP A 182 12.37 9.71 -8.42
C ASP A 182 12.84 10.64 -9.55
N SER A 183 13.92 11.40 -9.31
CA SER A 183 14.54 12.27 -10.31
C SER A 183 15.41 11.53 -11.33
N GLY A 184 15.58 10.21 -11.19
CA GLY A 184 16.45 9.38 -12.01
C GLY A 184 17.95 9.64 -11.81
N LEU A 185 18.35 10.32 -10.74
CA LEU A 185 19.76 10.59 -10.41
C LEU A 185 20.45 9.37 -9.79
N ILE A 186 19.66 8.47 -9.19
CA ILE A 186 20.12 7.16 -8.75
C ILE A 186 19.15 6.06 -9.23
N SER A 187 19.60 4.82 -9.21
CA SER A 187 18.78 3.60 -9.33
C SER A 187 19.47 2.48 -8.54
N PHE A 188 18.96 1.25 -8.61
CA PHE A 188 19.62 0.07 -8.05
C PHE A 188 19.80 -1.04 -9.11
N SER A 189 20.92 -1.77 -9.02
CA SER A 189 21.15 -2.98 -9.81
C SER A 189 20.24 -4.13 -9.34
N ASP A 190 20.21 -5.23 -10.08
CA ASP A 190 19.46 -6.43 -9.67
C ASP A 190 20.06 -7.09 -8.41
N SER A 191 21.32 -6.79 -8.10
CA SER A 191 21.99 -7.19 -6.85
C SER A 191 21.79 -6.17 -5.71
N GLY A 192 21.01 -5.11 -5.93
CA GLY A 192 20.73 -4.08 -4.93
C GLY A 192 21.82 -3.03 -4.73
N ASN A 193 22.89 -3.03 -5.54
CA ASN A 193 23.92 -1.98 -5.46
C ASN A 193 23.37 -0.68 -6.03
N ILE A 194 23.67 0.45 -5.39
CA ILE A 194 23.28 1.76 -5.91
C ILE A 194 23.98 2.05 -7.25
N LEU A 195 23.24 2.62 -8.18
CA LEU A 195 23.71 3.14 -9.46
C LEU A 195 23.58 4.65 -9.41
N ILE A 196 24.68 5.38 -9.54
CA ILE A 196 24.68 6.84 -9.48
C ILE A 196 24.87 7.40 -10.90
N SER A 197 23.94 8.27 -11.32
CA SER A 197 24.01 8.94 -12.61
C SER A 197 25.19 9.89 -12.67
N SER A 198 25.88 9.95 -13.81
CA SER A 198 26.91 10.97 -14.09
C SER A 198 26.36 12.40 -14.06
N LYS A 199 25.04 12.58 -14.16
CA LYS A 199 24.37 13.89 -14.06
C LYS A 199 24.17 14.32 -12.59
N PHE A 200 24.41 13.45 -11.63
CA PHE A 200 24.38 13.78 -10.21
C PHE A 200 25.73 14.35 -9.78
N LYS A 201 25.83 15.69 -9.75
CA LYS A 201 27.12 16.39 -9.54
C LYS A 201 27.74 16.17 -8.16
N GLU A 202 26.93 16.15 -7.10
CA GLU A 202 27.42 16.13 -5.72
C GLU A 202 26.63 15.12 -4.84
N PRO A 203 26.65 13.81 -5.16
CA PRO A 203 25.87 12.79 -4.46
C PRO A 203 26.24 12.71 -2.96
N SER A 204 27.52 12.78 -2.61
CA SER A 204 27.98 12.73 -1.21
C SER A 204 27.45 13.89 -0.36
N LYS A 205 27.28 15.10 -0.94
CA LYS A 205 26.67 16.24 -0.22
C LYS A 205 25.17 16.03 0.04
N ALA A 206 24.52 15.20 -0.76
CA ALA A 206 23.14 14.76 -0.53
C ALA A 206 23.06 13.53 0.39
N GLY A 207 24.19 13.08 0.94
CA GLY A 207 24.29 11.88 1.78
C GLY A 207 24.12 10.58 1.00
N ILE A 208 24.48 10.57 -0.29
CA ILE A 208 24.39 9.38 -1.15
C ILE A 208 25.81 8.93 -1.48
N GLU A 209 26.13 7.70 -1.09
CA GLU A 209 27.47 7.12 -1.25
C GLU A 209 27.44 5.90 -2.18
N PRO A 210 28.50 5.65 -2.97
CA PRO A 210 28.57 4.49 -3.88
C PRO A 210 28.49 3.12 -3.17
N THR A 211 28.76 3.09 -1.86
CA THR A 211 28.69 1.88 -1.03
C THR A 211 27.27 1.54 -0.59
N MET A 212 26.28 2.40 -0.86
CA MET A 212 24.90 2.16 -0.47
C MET A 212 24.30 0.99 -1.25
N ASN A 213 23.53 0.18 -0.55
CA ASN A 213 22.82 -0.95 -1.12
C ASN A 213 21.43 -1.12 -0.51
N ILE A 214 20.64 -1.98 -1.13
CA ILE A 214 19.30 -2.36 -0.71
C ILE A 214 19.15 -3.88 -0.78
N SER A 215 18.51 -4.48 0.23
CA SER A 215 18.12 -5.88 0.20
C SER A 215 16.78 -6.03 -0.54
N LEU A 216 16.82 -6.47 -1.80
CA LEU A 216 15.65 -6.55 -2.66
C LEU A 216 14.87 -7.87 -2.51
N PHE A 217 13.58 -7.80 -2.81
CA PHE A 217 12.74 -8.95 -3.12
C PHE A 217 12.77 -9.22 -4.63
N ASN A 218 12.55 -10.48 -5.03
CA ASN A 218 12.56 -10.86 -6.45
C ASN A 218 11.47 -10.12 -7.25
N GLU A 219 10.35 -9.82 -6.59
CA GLU A 219 9.21 -9.10 -7.13
C GLU A 219 9.53 -7.61 -7.40
N ASN A 220 10.59 -7.05 -6.80
CA ASN A 220 11.03 -5.68 -7.12
C ASN A 220 11.73 -5.61 -8.50
N LEU A 221 12.32 -6.72 -8.97
CA LEU A 221 13.23 -6.72 -10.12
C LEU A 221 12.58 -6.24 -11.43
N PRO A 222 11.34 -6.65 -11.79
CA PRO A 222 10.68 -6.14 -12.99
C PRO A 222 10.49 -4.62 -12.95
N TYR A 223 10.12 -4.08 -11.79
CA TYR A 223 9.95 -2.64 -11.61
C TYR A 223 11.30 -1.90 -11.66
N LEU A 224 12.35 -2.44 -11.03
CA LEU A 224 13.68 -1.83 -11.09
C LEU A 224 14.26 -1.85 -12.52
N LYS A 225 13.98 -2.92 -13.28
CA LYS A 225 14.31 -2.97 -14.71
C LYS A 225 13.61 -1.86 -15.48
N TYR A 226 12.32 -1.62 -15.21
CA TYR A 226 11.60 -0.49 -15.79
C TYR A 226 12.26 0.84 -15.40
N HIS A 227 12.51 1.05 -14.10
CA HIS A 227 13.11 2.27 -13.59
C HIS A 227 14.46 2.57 -14.28
N ARG A 228 15.34 1.55 -14.40
CA ARG A 228 16.63 1.69 -15.09
C ARG A 228 16.50 2.05 -16.58
N ASN A 229 15.44 1.60 -17.25
CA ASN A 229 15.25 1.81 -18.68
C ASN A 229 14.57 3.15 -19.01
N TYR A 230 13.67 3.62 -18.15
CA TYR A 230 12.76 4.73 -18.48
C TYR A 230 12.86 5.95 -17.56
N VAL A 231 13.43 5.80 -16.36
CA VAL A 231 13.51 6.87 -15.35
C VAL A 231 14.96 7.25 -15.07
N TYR A 232 15.81 6.24 -14.85
CA TYR A 232 17.22 6.43 -14.55
C TYR A 232 17.93 7.17 -15.69
N LYS A 233 18.57 8.27 -15.34
CA LYS A 233 19.36 9.08 -16.27
C LYS A 233 20.76 8.50 -16.35
N GLY A 234 20.87 7.27 -16.84
CA GLY A 234 22.15 6.66 -17.19
C GLY A 234 22.94 7.52 -18.18
N THR A 235 24.26 7.35 -18.18
CA THR A 235 25.15 7.89 -19.22
C THR A 235 24.71 7.44 -20.61
#